data_AF-A0A930ITQ7-F1
#
_entry.id   AF-A0A930ITQ7-F1
#
_cell.length_a   1.000
_cell.length_b   1.000
_cell.length_c   1.000
_cell.angle_alpha   90.00
_cell.angle_beta   90.00
_cell.angle_gamma   90.00
#
_symmetry.space_group_name_H-M   'P 1'
#
loop_
_entity.id
_entity.type
_entity.pdbx_description
1 polymer ?
#
loop_
_entity_poly.entity_id
_entity_poly.type
_entity_poly.pdbx_seq_one_letter_code
_entity_poly.pdbx_strand_id
1 'polypeptide(L)'
;MNINISLIEKKAKRLFLSHRKTSYTIGLFFICCCLYVDFVTISNTCHKIDNLEYKEGVVSYWDHTGGEFNDATLKINNGTNMYITQRYDGWLCFQHNGKRGETIAFYTVKDEVKNEKEGIPYYGLCEKDNPRTSFWLFFDVLFPCYKPVLIWLALGIIGIILFNFQIIRDRFVLPLSIVVLGVSFLMFIIASIS
;
A
#
# COMPACT_ATOMS: atom_id res chain seq x y z
N MET A 1 14.33 5.08 38.66
CA MET A 1 15.53 5.49 37.90
C MET A 1 15.04 6.33 36.71
N ASN A 2 15.27 7.64 36.70
CA ASN A 2 14.76 8.52 35.65
C ASN A 2 15.74 8.50 34.46
N ILE A 3 15.32 7.89 33.36
CA ILE A 3 16.10 7.84 32.12
C ILE A 3 16.04 9.23 31.47
N ASN A 4 17.17 9.93 31.39
CA ASN A 4 17.24 11.22 30.71
C ASN A 4 17.39 11.02 29.19
N ILE A 5 16.26 10.92 28.51
CA ILE A 5 16.15 10.65 27.06
C ILE A 5 16.94 11.68 26.23
N SER A 6 16.89 12.97 26.59
CA SER A 6 17.60 14.03 25.87
C SER A 6 19.13 13.87 25.91
N LEU A 7 19.67 13.42 27.06
CA LEU A 7 21.10 13.15 27.19
C LEU A 7 21.52 11.96 26.32
N ILE A 8 20.69 10.92 26.26
CA ILE A 8 20.93 9.71 25.46
C ILE A 8 20.92 10.05 23.96
N GLU A 9 19.93 10.81 23.50
CA GLU A 9 19.83 11.27 22.11
C GLU A 9 21.07 12.05 21.68
N LYS A 10 21.52 13.03 22.50
CA LYS A 10 22.73 13.82 22.21
C LYS A 10 23.98 12.96 22.13
N LYS A 11 24.14 11.97 23.01
CA LYS A 11 25.28 11.04 23.00
C LYS A 11 25.25 10.15 21.76
N ALA A 12 24.09 9.57 21.43
CA ALA A 12 23.92 8.75 20.24
C ALA A 12 24.22 9.54 18.96
N LYS A 13 23.68 10.75 18.83
CA LYS A 13 23.95 11.63 17.69
C LYS A 13 25.45 11.94 17.55
N ARG A 14 26.14 12.23 18.65
CA ARG A 14 27.58 12.49 18.65
C ARG A 14 28.39 11.26 18.21
N LEU A 15 28.00 10.06 18.68
CA LEU A 15 28.62 8.79 18.27
C LEU A 15 28.49 8.57 16.75
N PHE A 16 27.29 8.74 16.19
CA PHE A 16 27.08 8.56 14.76
C PHE A 16 27.83 9.62 13.93
N LEU A 17 27.86 10.87 14.39
CA LEU A 17 28.67 11.92 13.74
C LEU A 17 30.17 11.59 13.74
N SER A 18 30.70 10.97 14.80
CA SER A 18 32.11 10.55 14.84
C SER A 18 32.38 9.33 13.96
N HIS A 19 31.38 8.48 13.69
CA HIS A 19 31.49 7.29 12.85
C HIS A 19 30.81 7.48 11.49
N ARG A 20 31.26 8.50 10.75
CA ARG A 20 30.61 8.96 9.52
C ARG A 20 30.39 7.85 8.48
N LYS A 21 31.37 6.97 8.24
CA LYS A 21 31.23 5.84 7.30
C LYS A 21 30.09 4.89 7.70
N THR A 22 30.04 4.52 8.98
CA THR A 22 28.98 3.65 9.52
C THR A 22 27.61 4.31 9.38
N SER A 23 27.51 5.61 9.67
CA SER A 23 26.28 6.36 9.46
C SER A 23 25.84 6.40 8.01
N TYR A 24 26.75 6.58 7.05
CA TYR A 24 26.42 6.46 5.63
C TYR A 24 25.88 5.08 5.27
N THR A 25 26.51 4.01 5.73
CA THR A 25 26.05 2.64 5.46
C THR A 25 24.64 2.41 6.02
N ILE A 26 24.38 2.86 7.25
CA ILE A 26 23.04 2.77 7.86
C ILE A 26 22.02 3.62 7.08
N GLY A 27 22.40 4.83 6.66
CA GLY A 27 21.54 5.70 5.88
C GLY A 27 21.16 5.12 4.51
N LEU A 28 22.12 4.49 3.83
CA LEU A 28 21.88 3.77 2.58
C LEU A 28 20.99 2.54 2.79
N PHE A 29 21.18 1.79 3.88
CA PHE A 29 20.32 0.66 4.22
C PHE A 29 18.84 1.07 4.30
N PHE A 30 18.51 2.19 4.94
CA PHE A 30 17.13 2.66 5.03
C PHE A 30 16.55 3.12 3.68
N ILE A 31 17.37 3.71 2.81
CA ILE A 31 16.96 3.99 1.42
C ILE A 31 16.65 2.68 0.69
N CYS A 32 17.50 1.66 0.84
CA CYS A 32 17.28 0.35 0.25
C CYS A 32 16.00 -0.31 0.79
N CYS A 33 15.62 -0.11 2.06
CA CYS A 33 14.35 -0.60 2.57
C CYS A 33 13.15 -0.03 1.80
N CYS A 34 13.12 1.29 1.55
CA CYS A 34 12.05 1.91 0.77
C CYS A 34 12.05 1.42 -0.69
N LEU A 35 13.22 1.37 -1.34
CA LEU A 35 13.33 0.86 -2.71
C LEU A 35 12.91 -0.62 -2.82
N TYR A 36 13.22 -1.43 -1.81
CA TYR A 36 12.78 -2.82 -1.73
C TYR A 36 11.25 -2.91 -1.63
N VAL A 37 10.62 -2.08 -0.80
CA VAL A 37 9.15 -2.01 -0.74
C VAL A 37 8.58 -1.66 -2.10
N ASP A 38 9.07 -0.59 -2.72
CA ASP A 38 8.56 -0.15 -4.03
C ASP A 38 8.71 -1.26 -5.08
N PHE A 39 9.88 -1.89 -5.14
CA PHE A 39 10.14 -2.99 -6.07
C PHE A 39 9.19 -4.19 -5.85
N VAL A 40 9.06 -4.67 -4.60
CA VAL A 40 8.23 -5.84 -4.28
C VAL A 40 6.77 -5.54 -4.53
N THR A 41 6.28 -4.37 -4.11
CA THR A 41 4.88 -3.98 -4.31
C THR A 41 4.57 -3.91 -5.81
N ILE A 42 5.38 -3.19 -6.61
CA ILE A 42 5.18 -3.07 -8.05
C ILE A 42 5.27 -4.43 -8.74
N SER A 43 6.29 -5.24 -8.42
CA SER A 43 6.48 -6.56 -9.03
C SER A 43 5.29 -7.49 -8.76
N ASN A 44 4.79 -7.52 -7.53
CA ASN A 44 3.63 -8.32 -7.17
C ASN A 44 2.37 -7.82 -7.87
N THR A 45 2.20 -6.51 -8.01
CA THR A 45 1.09 -5.91 -8.74
C THR A 45 1.10 -6.28 -10.21
N CYS A 46 2.25 -6.16 -10.89
CA CYS A 46 2.38 -6.61 -12.28
C CYS A 46 2.02 -8.09 -12.42
N HIS A 47 2.56 -8.95 -11.54
CA HIS A 47 2.25 -10.37 -11.55
C HIS A 47 0.76 -10.66 -11.33
N LYS A 48 0.07 -9.91 -10.45
CA LYS A 48 -1.37 -10.06 -10.25
C LYS A 48 -2.16 -9.59 -11.46
N ILE A 49 -1.77 -8.46 -12.07
CA ILE A 49 -2.42 -7.89 -13.27
C ILE A 49 -2.39 -8.88 -14.44
N ASP A 50 -1.24 -9.54 -14.65
CA ASP A 50 -1.08 -10.55 -15.71
C ASP A 50 -2.01 -11.76 -15.53
N ASN A 51 -2.52 -11.97 -14.31
CA ASN A 51 -3.40 -13.08 -13.93
C ASN A 51 -4.83 -12.64 -13.61
N LEU A 52 -5.25 -11.43 -14.00
CA LEU A 52 -6.62 -10.97 -13.79
C LEU A 52 -7.63 -11.71 -14.68
N GLU A 53 -8.78 -12.02 -14.10
CA GLU A 53 -9.98 -12.47 -14.78
C GLU A 53 -11.06 -11.41 -14.67
N TYR A 54 -11.58 -11.00 -15.83
CA TYR A 54 -12.73 -10.13 -15.91
C TYR A 54 -14.01 -10.85 -15.46
N LYS A 55 -14.85 -10.17 -14.67
CA LYS A 55 -16.15 -10.62 -14.20
C LYS A 55 -17.19 -9.52 -14.38
N GLU A 56 -18.42 -9.91 -14.69
CA GLU A 56 -19.60 -9.04 -14.69
C GLU A 56 -20.71 -9.67 -13.86
N GLY A 57 -21.58 -8.84 -13.31
CA GLY A 57 -22.78 -9.33 -12.63
C GLY A 57 -23.67 -8.21 -12.13
N VAL A 58 -24.88 -8.59 -11.70
CA VAL A 58 -25.80 -7.67 -11.02
C VAL A 58 -25.56 -7.79 -9.51
N VAL A 59 -25.36 -6.67 -8.82
CA VAL A 59 -25.12 -6.64 -7.37
C VAL A 59 -26.34 -7.16 -6.62
N SER A 60 -26.18 -8.24 -5.86
CA SER A 60 -27.20 -8.75 -4.94
C SER A 60 -27.07 -8.12 -3.55
N TYR A 61 -25.83 -7.95 -3.10
CA TYR A 61 -25.44 -7.38 -1.81
C TYR A 61 -24.09 -6.70 -1.96
N TRP A 62 -23.98 -5.51 -1.38
CA TRP A 62 -22.72 -4.80 -1.22
C TRP A 62 -22.75 -4.09 0.13
N ASP A 63 -21.71 -4.27 0.92
CA ASP A 63 -21.60 -3.72 2.26
C ASP A 63 -20.13 -3.58 2.64
N HIS A 64 -19.82 -2.74 3.62
CA HIS A 64 -18.47 -2.59 4.12
C HIS A 64 -18.47 -2.52 5.65
N THR A 65 -17.38 -3.00 6.26
CA THR A 65 -17.16 -2.77 7.70
C THR A 65 -16.88 -1.29 7.96
N GLY A 66 -16.98 -0.85 9.22
CA GLY A 66 -16.64 0.52 9.63
C GLY A 66 -15.23 0.62 10.23
N GLY A 67 -14.55 1.76 10.02
CA GLY A 67 -13.13 1.95 10.38
C GLY A 67 -12.36 2.76 9.31
N GLU A 68 -11.06 3.03 9.53
CA GLU A 68 -10.22 3.73 8.54
C GLU A 68 -9.87 2.82 7.34
N PHE A 69 -9.63 1.53 7.60
CA PHE A 69 -9.46 0.49 6.57
C PHE A 69 -10.53 -0.57 6.76
N ASN A 70 -11.37 -0.74 5.74
CA ASN A 70 -12.58 -1.55 5.79
C ASN A 70 -12.56 -2.64 4.73
N ASP A 71 -13.13 -3.79 5.09
CA ASP A 71 -13.36 -4.88 4.15
C ASP A 71 -14.73 -4.64 3.51
N ALA A 72 -14.76 -4.46 2.19
CA ALA A 72 -15.98 -4.33 1.41
C ALA A 72 -16.33 -5.67 0.77
N THR A 73 -17.52 -6.17 1.08
CA THR A 73 -18.06 -7.43 0.60
C THR A 73 -19.02 -7.20 -0.55
N LEU A 74 -18.85 -7.93 -1.64
CA LEU A 74 -19.68 -7.92 -2.83
C LEU A 74 -20.22 -9.33 -3.09
N LYS A 75 -21.51 -9.41 -3.42
CA LYS A 75 -22.14 -10.62 -3.95
C LYS A 75 -22.92 -10.28 -5.22
N ILE A 76 -22.81 -11.15 -6.21
CA ILE A 76 -23.58 -11.04 -7.46
C ILE A 76 -24.83 -11.93 -7.41
N ASN A 77 -25.88 -11.54 -8.14
CA ASN A 77 -27.10 -12.34 -8.28
C ASN A 77 -26.76 -13.70 -8.90
N ASN A 78 -27.41 -14.76 -8.40
CA ASN A 78 -27.21 -16.15 -8.81
C ASN A 78 -25.78 -16.68 -8.65
N GLY A 79 -24.87 -15.92 -8.02
CA GLY A 79 -23.53 -16.33 -7.67
C GLY A 79 -23.45 -16.96 -6.27
N THR A 80 -22.67 -18.03 -6.15
CA THR A 80 -22.37 -18.68 -4.86
C THR A 80 -21.16 -18.05 -4.16
N ASN A 81 -20.29 -17.37 -4.91
CA ASN A 81 -19.08 -16.76 -4.38
C ASN A 81 -19.37 -15.43 -3.67
N MET A 82 -18.62 -15.19 -2.61
CA MET A 82 -18.49 -13.89 -1.94
C MET A 82 -17.17 -13.26 -2.39
N TYR A 83 -17.22 -12.00 -2.77
CA TYR A 83 -16.05 -11.23 -3.20
C TYR A 83 -15.71 -10.21 -2.12
N ILE A 84 -14.43 -10.06 -1.77
CA ILE A 84 -13.99 -9.13 -0.73
C ILE A 84 -12.86 -8.26 -1.27
N THR A 85 -12.79 -7.01 -0.83
CA THR A 85 -11.64 -6.13 -1.10
C THR A 85 -11.36 -5.27 0.14
N GLN A 86 -10.10 -4.87 0.32
CA GLN A 86 -9.74 -3.94 1.39
C GLN A 86 -9.71 -2.53 0.82
N ARG A 87 -10.32 -1.58 1.52
CA ARG A 87 -10.35 -0.18 1.09
C ARG A 87 -10.14 0.79 2.23
N TYR A 88 -9.64 1.97 1.90
CA TYR A 88 -9.67 3.12 2.79
C TYR A 88 -11.06 3.77 2.74
N ASP A 89 -11.65 4.06 3.90
CA ASP A 89 -12.98 4.69 4.00
C ASP A 89 -12.91 6.19 4.35
N GLY A 90 -11.80 6.84 4.00
CA GLY A 90 -11.69 8.28 4.14
C GLY A 90 -12.47 9.03 3.07
N TRP A 91 -12.68 10.32 3.32
CA TRP A 91 -13.43 11.25 2.45
C TRP A 91 -12.98 11.26 0.98
N LEU A 92 -11.73 10.89 0.71
CA LEU A 92 -11.13 10.88 -0.63
C LEU A 92 -11.08 9.47 -1.27
N CYS A 93 -11.81 8.50 -0.74
CA CYS A 93 -11.93 7.19 -1.39
C CYS A 93 -12.61 7.36 -2.75
N PHE A 94 -11.84 7.14 -3.82
CA PHE A 94 -12.41 7.23 -5.13
C PHE A 94 -13.21 5.99 -5.45
N GLN A 95 -12.89 4.80 -4.90
CA GLN A 95 -13.47 3.52 -5.33
C GLN A 95 -15.00 3.54 -5.48
N HIS A 96 -15.49 2.84 -6.50
CA HIS A 96 -16.93 2.70 -6.70
C HIS A 96 -17.58 1.91 -5.56
N ASN A 97 -18.78 2.31 -5.15
CA ASN A 97 -19.60 1.56 -4.21
C ASN A 97 -20.63 0.76 -5.00
N GLY A 98 -20.69 -0.55 -4.80
CA GLY A 98 -21.71 -1.37 -5.43
C GLY A 98 -23.09 -0.98 -4.91
N LYS A 99 -24.04 -0.71 -5.82
CA LYS A 99 -25.44 -0.49 -5.46
C LYS A 99 -26.26 -1.72 -5.77
N ARG A 100 -27.12 -2.15 -4.85
CA ARG A 100 -28.00 -3.31 -5.09
C ARG A 100 -28.81 -3.12 -6.38
N GLY A 101 -28.78 -4.10 -7.27
CA GLY A 101 -29.44 -4.05 -8.59
C GLY A 101 -28.62 -3.40 -9.70
N GLU A 102 -27.46 -2.83 -9.39
CA GLU A 102 -26.53 -2.27 -10.39
C GLU A 102 -25.82 -3.37 -11.18
N THR A 103 -25.62 -3.15 -12.48
CA THR A 103 -24.78 -4.01 -13.31
C THR A 103 -23.35 -3.51 -13.25
N ILE A 104 -22.46 -4.34 -12.73
CA ILE A 104 -21.07 -3.98 -12.43
C ILE A 104 -20.09 -4.84 -13.22
N ALA A 105 -18.89 -4.31 -13.36
CA ALA A 105 -17.71 -5.01 -13.85
C ALA A 105 -16.58 -4.93 -12.80
N PHE A 106 -15.82 -6.01 -12.65
CA PHE A 106 -14.69 -6.09 -11.73
C PHE A 106 -13.72 -7.21 -12.17
N TYR A 107 -12.58 -7.30 -11.48
CA TYR A 107 -11.55 -8.30 -11.74
C TYR A 107 -11.27 -9.15 -10.51
N THR A 108 -10.89 -10.40 -10.73
CA THR A 108 -10.36 -11.32 -9.71
C THR A 108 -9.03 -11.90 -10.18
N VAL A 109 -8.16 -12.39 -9.30
CA VAL A 109 -6.92 -13.06 -9.73
C VAL A 109 -7.17 -14.57 -9.90
N LYS A 110 -6.66 -15.17 -10.98
CA LYS A 110 -6.70 -16.63 -11.20
C LYS A 110 -6.06 -17.38 -10.04
N ASP A 111 -6.73 -18.43 -9.58
CA ASP A 111 -6.22 -19.37 -8.57
C ASP A 111 -5.82 -18.74 -7.22
N GLU A 112 -6.24 -17.49 -6.95
CA GLU A 112 -6.02 -16.86 -5.65
C GLU A 112 -6.89 -17.57 -4.60
N VAL A 113 -6.25 -17.97 -3.49
CA VAL A 113 -6.81 -18.94 -2.52
C VAL A 113 -8.17 -18.48 -2.01
N LYS A 114 -9.19 -19.29 -2.26
CA LYS A 114 -10.49 -19.21 -1.57
C LYS A 114 -10.28 -19.56 -0.10
N ASN A 115 -9.97 -18.58 0.74
CA ASN A 115 -10.20 -18.77 2.16
C ASN A 115 -11.71 -18.68 2.36
N GLU A 116 -12.35 -19.78 2.79
CA GLU A 116 -13.80 -19.84 3.01
C GLU A 116 -14.31 -18.74 3.97
N LYS A 117 -13.41 -18.18 4.79
CA LYS A 117 -13.67 -17.06 5.70
C LYS A 117 -13.36 -15.67 5.11
N GLU A 118 -12.59 -15.55 4.04
CA GLU A 118 -12.08 -14.27 3.50
C GLU A 118 -12.58 -13.95 2.08
N GLY A 119 -13.36 -14.84 1.45
CA GLY A 119 -13.93 -14.60 0.12
C GLY A 119 -12.89 -14.57 -1.00
N ILE A 120 -13.32 -14.20 -2.20
CA ILE A 120 -12.46 -14.05 -3.38
C ILE A 120 -12.06 -12.57 -3.50
N PRO A 121 -10.76 -12.23 -3.53
CA PRO A 121 -10.31 -10.87 -3.75
C PRO A 121 -10.85 -10.29 -5.06
N TYR A 122 -11.39 -9.06 -5.02
CA TYR A 122 -11.77 -8.34 -6.23
C TYR A 122 -11.15 -6.94 -6.33
N TYR A 123 -11.04 -6.47 -7.56
CA TYR A 123 -10.36 -5.24 -7.95
C TYR A 123 -11.13 -4.48 -9.03
N GLY A 124 -10.97 -3.16 -9.12
CA GLY A 124 -11.47 -2.36 -10.23
C GLY A 124 -12.99 -2.35 -10.35
N LEU A 125 -13.70 -2.39 -9.22
CA LEU A 125 -15.16 -2.37 -9.22
C LEU A 125 -15.68 -1.08 -9.87
N CYS A 126 -16.59 -1.22 -10.83
CA CYS A 126 -17.21 -0.10 -11.51
C CYS A 126 -18.58 -0.49 -12.09
N GLU A 127 -19.38 0.51 -12.45
CA GLU A 127 -20.52 0.32 -13.33
C GLU A 127 -20.05 -0.22 -14.69
N LYS A 128 -20.85 -1.09 -15.30
CA LYS A 128 -20.55 -1.63 -16.63
C LYS A 128 -20.32 -0.51 -17.65
N ASP A 129 -19.37 -0.73 -18.56
CA ASP A 129 -18.96 0.22 -19.62
C ASP A 129 -18.31 1.52 -19.12
N ASN A 130 -17.91 1.59 -17.84
CA ASN A 130 -17.20 2.74 -17.29
C ASN A 130 -15.68 2.68 -17.59
N PRO A 131 -15.10 3.71 -18.25
CA PRO A 131 -13.67 3.74 -18.61
C PRO A 131 -12.71 3.91 -17.42
N ARG A 132 -13.25 4.12 -16.21
CA ARG A 132 -12.49 4.18 -14.95
C ARG A 132 -11.56 2.97 -14.73
N THR A 133 -11.85 1.85 -15.39
CA THR A 133 -11.25 0.52 -15.21
C THR A 133 -9.75 0.38 -15.47
N SER A 134 -9.07 1.29 -16.18
CA SER A 134 -7.66 1.04 -16.55
C SER A 134 -6.63 1.67 -15.62
N PHE A 135 -6.77 2.96 -15.27
CA PHE A 135 -5.77 3.65 -14.45
C PHE A 135 -5.86 3.25 -12.97
N TRP A 136 -7.07 3.22 -12.43
CA TRP A 136 -7.28 2.93 -11.01
C TRP A 136 -7.07 1.46 -10.66
N LEU A 137 -7.32 0.55 -11.60
CA LEU A 137 -7.12 -0.89 -11.38
C LEU A 137 -5.69 -1.24 -10.96
N PHE A 138 -4.68 -0.55 -11.51
CA PHE A 138 -3.30 -0.77 -11.07
C PHE A 138 -3.14 -0.47 -9.57
N PHE A 139 -3.68 0.65 -9.12
CA PHE A 139 -3.59 1.09 -7.73
C PHE A 139 -4.46 0.25 -6.77
N ASP A 140 -5.64 -0.18 -7.22
CA ASP A 140 -6.49 -1.13 -6.50
C ASP A 140 -5.74 -2.44 -6.21
N VAL A 141 -4.96 -2.94 -7.19
CA VAL A 141 -4.15 -4.14 -7.05
C VAL A 141 -2.84 -3.86 -6.28
N LEU A 142 -2.30 -2.65 -6.37
CA LEU A 142 -1.10 -2.19 -5.67
C LEU A 142 -1.32 -2.14 -4.16
N PHE A 143 -2.46 -1.63 -3.71
CA PHE A 143 -2.75 -1.43 -2.29
C PHE A 143 -2.57 -2.68 -1.41
N PRO A 144 -3.21 -3.83 -1.69
CA PRO A 144 -3.03 -5.04 -0.88
C PRO A 144 -1.61 -5.60 -0.95
N CYS A 145 -0.83 -5.28 -1.99
CA CYS A 145 0.56 -5.72 -2.12
C CYS A 145 1.50 -5.04 -1.11
N TYR A 146 1.08 -3.93 -0.48
CA TYR A 146 1.82 -3.30 0.62
C TYR A 146 1.74 -4.08 1.93
N LYS A 147 0.67 -4.84 2.18
CA LYS A 147 0.44 -5.55 3.45
C LYS A 147 1.65 -6.37 3.94
N PRO A 148 2.31 -7.22 3.12
CA PRO A 148 3.48 -7.98 3.57
C PRO A 148 4.75 -7.14 3.79
N VAL A 149 4.83 -5.93 3.23
CA VAL A 149 6.04 -5.09 3.22
C VAL A 149 5.91 -3.79 4.02
N LEU A 150 4.76 -3.56 4.67
CA LEU A 150 4.45 -2.32 5.39
C LEU A 150 5.44 -2.05 6.55
N ILE A 151 5.93 -3.10 7.21
CA ILE A 151 6.95 -2.96 8.26
C ILE A 151 8.29 -2.43 7.72
N TRP A 152 8.67 -2.83 6.50
CA TRP A 152 9.88 -2.35 5.84
C TRP A 152 9.73 -0.90 5.40
N LEU A 153 8.53 -0.51 4.98
CA LEU A 153 8.20 0.88 4.65
C LEU A 153 8.34 1.76 5.90
N ALA A 154 7.75 1.36 7.02
CA ALA A 154 7.85 2.07 8.29
C ALA A 154 9.31 2.17 8.78
N LEU A 155 10.07 1.08 8.69
CA LEU A 155 11.49 1.05 9.05
C LEU A 155 12.31 2.01 8.18
N GLY A 156 12.08 2.00 6.86
CA GLY A 156 12.72 2.91 5.92
C GLY A 156 12.41 4.38 6.21
N ILE A 157 11.13 4.73 6.43
CA ILE A 157 10.69 6.09 6.75
C ILE A 157 11.35 6.60 8.04
N ILE A 158 11.23 5.84 9.13
CA ILE A 158 11.78 6.24 10.43
C ILE A 158 13.31 6.37 10.32
N GLY A 159 13.96 5.42 9.66
CA GLY A 159 15.40 5.43 9.47
C GLY A 159 15.91 6.61 8.65
N ILE A 160 15.24 6.96 7.55
CA ILE A 160 15.59 8.12 6.73
C ILE A 160 15.44 9.43 7.51
N ILE A 161 14.35 9.59 8.27
CA ILE A 161 14.13 10.79 9.10
C ILE A 161 15.24 10.91 10.16
N LEU A 162 15.55 9.83 10.88
CA LEU A 162 16.52 9.85 11.97
C LEU A 162 17.97 9.97 11.49
N PHE A 163 18.35 9.29 10.40
CA PHE A 163 19.73 9.28 9.93
C PHE A 163 19.98 10.28 8.82
N ASN A 164 19.22 10.22 7.73
CA ASN A 164 19.56 10.97 6.52
C ASN A 164 19.23 12.46 6.68
N PHE A 165 18.10 12.77 7.32
CA PHE A 165 17.67 14.16 7.52
C PHE A 165 18.33 14.84 8.72
N GLN A 166 18.62 14.10 9.80
CA GLN A 166 19.14 14.70 11.04
C GLN A 166 20.64 14.53 11.28
N ILE A 167 21.27 13.46 10.77
CA ILE A 167 22.68 13.11 11.06
C ILE A 167 23.56 13.34 9.84
N ILE A 168 23.26 12.71 8.71
CA ILE A 168 24.15 12.67 7.54
C ILE A 168 24.10 13.99 6.76
N ARG A 169 22.90 14.46 6.38
CA ARG A 169 22.64 15.70 5.61
C ARG A 169 23.61 15.91 4.44
N ASP A 170 23.96 14.83 3.77
CA ASP A 170 24.93 14.82 2.68
C ASP A 170 24.30 15.31 1.37
N ARG A 171 25.10 15.96 0.52
CA ARG A 171 24.63 16.57 -0.74
C ARG A 171 24.01 15.56 -1.72
N PHE A 172 24.33 14.27 -1.63
CA PHE A 172 23.78 13.22 -2.50
C PHE A 172 22.75 12.35 -1.79
N VAL A 173 23.04 11.91 -0.57
CA VAL A 173 22.14 11.02 0.19
C VAL A 173 20.84 11.74 0.57
N LEU A 174 20.90 13.04 0.88
CA LEU A 174 19.71 13.80 1.28
C LEU A 174 18.70 13.95 0.13
N PRO A 175 19.06 14.44 -1.08
CA PRO A 175 18.13 14.47 -2.21
C PRO A 175 17.60 13.08 -2.57
N LEU A 176 18.45 12.06 -2.60
CA LEU A 176 18.03 10.70 -2.90
C LEU A 176 16.98 10.20 -1.91
N SER A 177 17.18 10.46 -0.62
CA SER A 177 16.24 10.12 0.43
C SER A 177 14.89 10.81 0.26
N ILE A 178 14.89 12.10 -0.11
CA ILE A 178 13.67 12.88 -0.35
C ILE A 178 12.92 12.30 -1.55
N VAL A 179 13.62 12.00 -2.64
CA VAL A 179 13.01 11.44 -3.85
C VAL A 179 12.41 10.07 -3.56
N VAL A 180 13.16 9.16 -2.94
CA VAL A 180 12.70 7.81 -2.62
C VAL A 180 11.49 7.87 -1.69
N LEU A 181 11.56 8.62 -0.59
CA LEU A 181 10.42 8.79 0.31
C LEU A 181 9.22 9.42 -0.39
N GLY A 182 9.44 10.45 -1.20
CA GLY A 182 8.37 11.13 -1.93
C GLY A 182 7.65 10.18 -2.88
N VAL A 183 8.38 9.36 -3.62
CA VAL A 183 7.82 8.36 -4.54
C VAL A 183 7.09 7.26 -3.78
N SER A 184 7.71 6.64 -2.75
CA SER A 184 7.07 5.57 -1.97
C SER A 184 5.78 6.07 -1.30
N PHE A 185 5.80 7.30 -0.74
CA PHE A 185 4.65 7.88 -0.07
C PHE A 185 3.54 8.27 -1.05
N LEU A 186 3.90 8.85 -2.20
CA LEU A 186 2.94 9.18 -3.26
C LEU A 186 2.25 7.92 -3.78
N MET A 187 3.00 6.84 -4.05
CA MET A 187 2.42 5.57 -4.49
C MET A 187 1.50 4.98 -3.43
N PHE A 188 1.91 4.98 -2.15
CA PHE A 188 1.09 4.48 -1.06
C PHE A 188 -0.21 5.28 -0.90
N ILE A 189 -0.15 6.63 -0.98
CA ILE A 189 -1.36 7.48 -0.90
C ILE A 189 -2.29 7.20 -2.06
N ILE A 190 -1.78 7.20 -3.30
CA ILE A 190 -2.62 6.97 -4.49
C ILE A 190 -3.26 5.58 -4.42
N ALA A 191 -2.52 4.55 -3.98
CA ALA A 191 -3.06 3.21 -3.75
C ALA A 191 -4.09 3.15 -2.63
N SER A 192 -3.93 3.95 -1.58
CA SER A 192 -4.88 3.94 -0.47
C SER A 192 -6.22 4.55 -0.89
N ILE A 193 -6.23 5.55 -1.76
CA ILE A 193 -7.44 6.27 -2.18
C ILE A 193 -8.05 5.73 -3.49
N SER A 194 -7.33 4.90 -4.24
CA SER A 194 -7.78 4.32 -5.51
C SER A 194 -8.99 3.45 -5.30
#